data_AF-A0AAD8K534-F1
#
_entry.id   AF-A0AAD8K534-F1
#
_cell.length_a   1.000
_cell.length_b   1.000
_cell.length_c   1.000
_cell.angle_alpha   90.00
_cell.angle_beta   90.00
_cell.angle_gamma   90.00
#
_symmetry.space_group_name_H-M   'P 1'
#
loop_
_entity.id
_entity.type
_entity.pdbx_description
1 polymer ?
#
loop_
_entity_poly.entity_id
_entity_poly.type
_entity_poly.pdbx_seq_one_letter_code
_entity_poly.pdbx_strand_id
1 'polypeptide(L)'
;MMTEMLDGCKQEEFGLEDNRIHILNDDGEVISKGTLPDSSEKQNEINEDSWLPLTRSRRGNSWTATFHLVCSGIGIQTLSLPLAFLYLGWFWGIMCLSVAFVWQLYTIGLLVSLHESVPGTRFSRYLHLSIAAFGPKLGKIFAIFPVMYLSGGTCVMFIITGGGTMKLLYQLLCDGYCSSKHPLTTTEWFLVFMCMAILVSLFCPNLHSVTLVSFLGSIMAVGYCTMLWIVFVAKGKVDDVVYDPSEVVTTKSSQVRSIFYALGIIAVAFRGHNVVLEIQGTMPSTENRSSSKLMMKGVVVSYLIIAMCFFPLAIVGYWAFGNKFPTNGGVLTAISTTLNYHTSKPLLALIYIQVIISCIAAFQIYGMVVYDNLERVYSSKARRECPKLIRLGIRMFFGGLTFFISVVFPFLPSLALLIGGISLHLTFGYPCLMWIAIKRPSRRWWFNLGLGCFGIALSVLVVVGAIWNLVCRGLDANFFHPR
;
A
#
# COMPACT_ATOMS: atom_id res chain seq x y z
N MET A 1 15.23 76.50 32.87
CA MET A 1 15.10 75.92 34.22
C MET A 1 13.62 75.74 34.47
N MET A 2 13.21 74.51 34.74
CA MET A 2 11.84 74.05 35.04
C MET A 2 10.84 74.05 33.86
N THR A 3 10.29 72.89 33.46
CA THR A 3 9.06 72.24 34.02
C THR A 3 7.84 73.04 33.55
N GLU A 4 6.80 72.56 32.85
CA GLU A 4 6.10 71.28 32.75
C GLU A 4 5.12 71.44 31.57
N MET A 5 4.95 70.46 30.68
CA MET A 5 3.71 70.30 29.93
C MET A 5 3.32 68.82 29.93
N LEU A 6 2.11 68.62 30.43
CA LEU A 6 1.46 67.36 30.74
C LEU A 6 1.05 66.55 29.50
N ASP A 7 1.08 65.24 29.74
CA ASP A 7 0.21 64.17 29.24
C ASP A 7 0.18 63.79 27.76
N GLY A 8 0.42 62.48 27.53
CA GLY A 8 -0.35 61.72 26.57
C GLY A 8 0.39 60.61 25.81
N CYS A 9 0.13 59.37 26.23
CA CYS A 9 0.03 58.17 25.38
C CYS A 9 1.30 57.33 25.09
N LYS A 10 1.36 56.19 25.79
CA LYS A 10 1.76 54.83 25.37
C LYS A 10 2.69 54.68 24.16
N GLN A 11 3.87 54.12 24.42
CA GLN A 11 4.68 53.39 23.45
C GLN A 11 4.85 51.95 23.98
N GLU A 12 4.08 51.01 23.44
CA GLU A 12 4.38 49.57 23.51
C GLU A 12 5.33 49.25 22.35
N GLU A 13 6.55 48.83 22.68
CA GLU A 13 7.54 48.31 21.73
C GLU A 13 7.02 47.03 21.08
N PHE A 14 6.99 47.03 19.75
CA PHE A 14 6.82 45.84 18.91
C PHE A 14 8.01 44.89 19.13
N GLY A 15 7.82 43.89 19.98
CA GLY A 15 8.74 42.76 20.13
C GLY A 15 8.61 41.80 18.94
N LEU A 16 9.74 41.50 18.30
CA LEU A 16 9.88 40.45 17.28
C LEU A 16 9.27 39.12 17.76
N GLU A 17 8.29 38.61 17.02
CA GLU A 17 7.70 37.30 17.24
C GLU A 17 8.70 36.18 16.94
N ASP A 18 8.73 35.22 17.86
CA ASP A 18 9.72 34.17 17.99
C ASP A 18 9.43 32.99 17.07
N ASN A 19 10.17 32.89 15.95
CA ASN A 19 10.05 31.83 14.96
C ASN A 19 10.74 30.50 15.42
N ARG A 20 10.11 29.73 16.33
CA ARG A 20 10.65 28.44 16.85
C ARG A 20 9.69 27.23 16.77
N ILE A 21 10.24 26.02 16.61
CA ILE A 21 9.52 24.73 16.61
C ILE A 21 9.30 24.25 18.06
N HIS A 22 8.06 23.92 18.42
CA HIS A 22 7.69 23.36 19.71
C HIS A 22 7.39 21.85 19.62
N ILE A 23 8.25 21.02 20.22
CA ILE A 23 7.99 19.59 20.40
C ILE A 23 7.32 19.40 21.77
N LEU A 24 6.08 18.91 21.75
CA LEU A 24 5.20 18.75 22.90
C LEU A 24 5.29 17.33 23.48
N ASN A 25 5.37 17.20 24.81
CA ASN A 25 5.12 15.94 25.54
C ASN A 25 3.59 15.70 25.69
N ASP A 26 3.20 14.54 26.21
CA ASP A 26 1.81 14.16 26.56
C ASP A 26 1.09 15.23 27.42
N ASP A 27 1.85 16.06 28.17
CA ASP A 27 1.34 17.13 29.03
C ASP A 27 1.37 18.53 28.38
N GLY A 28 1.74 18.64 27.11
CA GLY A 28 1.77 19.92 26.39
C GLY A 28 2.98 20.83 26.67
N GLU A 29 4.01 20.34 27.36
CA GLU A 29 5.25 21.10 27.59
C GLU A 29 6.29 20.96 26.46
N VAL A 30 7.02 22.04 26.21
CA VAL A 30 8.00 22.22 25.13
C VAL A 30 9.40 21.79 25.59
N ILE A 31 10.02 20.79 24.94
CA ILE A 31 11.28 20.19 25.42
C ILE A 31 12.48 20.31 24.45
N SER A 32 12.35 20.88 23.25
CA SER A 32 13.54 21.18 22.39
C SER A 32 13.37 22.33 21.42
N LYS A 33 14.46 23.10 21.22
CA LYS A 33 14.53 24.32 20.39
C LYS A 33 15.13 24.00 19.01
N GLY A 34 14.35 24.20 17.95
CA GLY A 34 14.80 24.23 16.56
C GLY A 34 14.29 25.48 15.84
N THR A 35 15.11 26.07 14.97
CA THR A 35 14.80 27.30 14.21
C THR A 35 13.69 27.02 13.18
N LEU A 36 12.62 27.83 13.15
CA LEU A 36 11.63 27.76 12.05
C LEU A 36 12.25 28.32 10.75
N PRO A 37 11.88 27.78 9.58
CA PRO A 37 12.11 28.47 8.32
C PRO A 37 11.36 29.80 8.31
N ASP A 38 11.93 30.79 7.61
CA ASP A 38 11.38 32.15 7.56
C ASP A 38 9.94 32.16 7.01
N SER A 39 9.14 33.16 7.40
CA SER A 39 7.72 33.27 7.00
C SER A 39 7.53 33.18 5.47
N SER A 40 8.49 33.72 4.73
CA SER A 40 8.58 33.66 3.26
C SER A 40 8.85 32.25 2.71
N GLU A 41 9.73 31.47 3.34
CA GLU A 41 10.02 30.08 2.97
C GLU A 41 8.83 29.18 3.28
N LYS A 42 8.18 29.36 4.43
CA LYS A 42 6.99 28.61 4.82
C LYS A 42 5.81 28.88 3.88
N GLN A 43 5.61 30.13 3.47
CA GLN A 43 4.59 30.50 2.49
C GLN A 43 4.88 29.88 1.11
N ASN A 44 6.14 29.86 0.68
CA ASN A 44 6.57 29.24 -0.57
C ASN A 44 6.41 27.72 -0.56
N GLU A 45 6.71 27.04 0.55
CA GLU A 45 6.46 25.61 0.72
C GLU A 45 4.97 25.26 0.69
N ILE A 46 4.12 26.07 1.34
CA ILE A 46 2.67 25.91 1.33
C ILE A 46 2.12 26.11 -0.10
N ASN A 47 2.64 27.08 -0.83
CA ASN A 47 2.26 27.34 -2.21
C ASN A 47 2.68 26.19 -3.15
N GLU A 48 3.90 25.67 -3.03
CA GLU A 48 4.35 24.52 -3.82
C GLU A 48 3.53 23.26 -3.50
N ASP A 49 3.23 23.02 -2.21
CA ASP A 49 2.43 21.87 -1.78
C ASP A 49 1.02 21.87 -2.41
N SER A 50 0.43 23.05 -2.59
CA SER A 50 -0.90 23.19 -3.20
C SER A 50 -0.95 22.82 -4.69
N TRP A 51 0.20 22.69 -5.37
CA TRP A 51 0.27 22.37 -6.80
C TRP A 51 0.31 20.87 -7.08
N LEU A 52 0.62 20.06 -6.08
CA LEU A 52 0.98 18.66 -6.25
C LEU A 52 -0.26 17.73 -6.32
N PRO A 53 -0.21 16.63 -7.11
CA PRO A 53 -1.32 15.70 -7.33
C PRO A 53 -2.06 15.20 -6.08
N LEU A 54 -1.37 15.01 -4.95
CA LEU A 54 -2.01 14.54 -3.71
C LEU A 54 -2.73 15.65 -2.96
N THR A 55 -2.16 16.85 -2.94
CA THR A 55 -2.53 17.93 -2.02
C THR A 55 -3.25 19.10 -2.69
N ARG A 56 -3.29 19.14 -4.03
CA ARG A 56 -4.00 20.17 -4.83
C ARG A 56 -5.50 20.21 -4.61
N SER A 57 -6.11 19.11 -4.18
CA SER A 57 -7.53 19.07 -3.81
C SER A 57 -7.69 18.47 -2.41
N ARG A 58 -8.18 19.30 -1.47
CA ARG A 58 -8.43 18.89 -0.07
C ARG A 58 -9.93 18.74 0.25
N ARG A 59 -10.66 18.07 -0.62
CA ARG A 59 -12.12 17.85 -0.53
C ARG A 59 -12.52 16.42 -0.12
N GLY A 60 -11.56 15.62 0.33
CA GLY A 60 -11.78 14.25 0.79
C GLY A 60 -12.65 14.19 2.06
N ASN A 61 -13.35 13.08 2.24
CA ASN A 61 -14.14 12.76 3.43
C ASN A 61 -13.93 11.28 3.82
N SER A 62 -14.59 10.83 4.90
CA SER A 62 -14.45 9.45 5.38
C SER A 62 -14.82 8.39 4.34
N TRP A 63 -15.83 8.63 3.50
CA TRP A 63 -16.22 7.70 2.43
C TRP A 63 -15.15 7.60 1.35
N THR A 64 -14.62 8.73 0.90
CA THR A 64 -13.53 8.72 -0.10
C THR A 64 -12.30 8.01 0.44
N ALA A 65 -11.96 8.19 1.72
CA ALA A 65 -10.88 7.44 2.33
C ALA A 65 -11.19 5.95 2.44
N THR A 66 -12.41 5.56 2.78
CA THR A 66 -12.81 4.14 2.77
C THR A 66 -12.55 3.53 1.40
N PHE A 67 -12.97 4.17 0.31
CA PHE A 67 -12.76 3.64 -1.04
C PHE A 67 -11.29 3.61 -1.44
N HIS A 68 -10.51 4.65 -1.13
CA HIS A 68 -9.07 4.62 -1.40
C HIS A 68 -8.35 3.53 -0.58
N LEU A 69 -8.70 3.33 0.69
CA LEU A 69 -8.11 2.33 1.56
C LEU A 69 -8.49 0.90 1.16
N VAL A 70 -9.77 0.63 0.83
CA VAL A 70 -10.19 -0.68 0.34
C VAL A 70 -9.52 -0.98 -1.01
N CYS A 71 -9.56 -0.05 -1.95
CA CYS A 71 -8.97 -0.23 -3.28
C CYS A 71 -7.45 -0.42 -3.26
N SER A 72 -6.73 0.26 -2.36
CA SER A 72 -5.27 0.11 -2.23
C SER A 72 -4.85 -1.04 -1.30
N GLY A 73 -5.73 -1.44 -0.37
CA GLY A 73 -5.47 -2.46 0.64
C GLY A 73 -5.76 -3.88 0.19
N ILE A 74 -6.79 -4.10 -0.64
CA ILE A 74 -7.07 -5.42 -1.23
C ILE A 74 -6.24 -5.59 -2.50
N GLY A 75 -5.16 -6.37 -2.40
CA GLY A 75 -4.25 -6.65 -3.51
C GLY A 75 -4.24 -8.13 -3.93
N ILE A 76 -3.56 -8.43 -5.04
CA ILE A 76 -3.41 -9.81 -5.52
C ILE A 76 -2.72 -10.72 -4.50
N GLN A 77 -1.88 -10.17 -3.61
CA GLN A 77 -1.19 -10.96 -2.58
C GLN A 77 -2.17 -11.57 -1.58
N THR A 78 -3.35 -10.98 -1.38
CA THR A 78 -4.44 -11.56 -0.59
C THR A 78 -4.87 -12.92 -1.12
N LEU A 79 -4.78 -13.15 -2.44
CA LEU A 79 -5.07 -14.43 -3.09
C LEU A 79 -4.07 -15.55 -2.72
N SER A 80 -3.03 -15.25 -1.95
CA SER A 80 -2.10 -16.24 -1.41
C SER A 80 -2.38 -16.59 0.06
N LEU A 81 -3.33 -15.95 0.73
CA LEU A 81 -3.60 -16.20 2.16
C LEU A 81 -3.90 -17.68 2.50
N PRO A 82 -4.66 -18.46 1.69
CA PRO A 82 -4.85 -19.89 1.97
C PRO A 82 -3.53 -20.67 2.00
N LEU A 83 -2.55 -20.26 1.18
CA LEU A 83 -1.23 -20.89 1.15
C LEU A 83 -0.43 -20.64 2.44
N ALA A 84 -0.70 -19.57 3.19
CA ALA A 84 -0.06 -19.41 4.51
C ALA A 84 -0.58 -20.46 5.50
N PHE A 85 -1.87 -20.76 5.46
CA PHE A 85 -2.51 -21.74 6.34
C PHE A 85 -2.04 -23.17 6.04
N LEU A 86 -1.69 -23.46 4.78
CA LEU A 86 -1.03 -24.72 4.41
C LEU A 86 0.19 -25.03 5.28
N TYR A 87 1.03 -24.03 5.53
CA TYR A 87 2.29 -24.22 6.26
C TYR A 87 2.17 -24.01 7.77
N LEU A 88 1.18 -23.23 8.23
CA LEU A 88 0.96 -22.92 9.65
C LEU A 88 -0.07 -23.87 10.31
N GLY A 89 -0.94 -24.47 9.53
CA GLY A 89 -2.12 -25.17 10.02
C GLY A 89 -3.22 -24.22 10.51
N TRP A 90 -4.32 -24.79 10.99
CA TRP A 90 -5.51 -24.06 11.42
C TRP A 90 -5.24 -23.05 12.53
N PHE A 91 -4.72 -23.51 13.66
CA PHE A 91 -4.56 -22.68 14.85
C PHE A 91 -3.59 -21.51 14.61
N TRP A 92 -2.36 -21.82 14.16
CA TRP A 92 -1.35 -20.79 13.92
C TRP A 92 -1.69 -19.90 12.73
N GLY A 93 -2.34 -20.42 11.69
CA GLY A 93 -2.82 -19.63 10.55
C GLY A 93 -3.80 -18.53 10.98
N ILE A 94 -4.85 -18.91 11.73
CA ILE A 94 -5.84 -17.95 12.26
C ILE A 94 -5.20 -16.97 13.24
N MET A 95 -4.38 -17.46 14.17
CA MET A 95 -3.73 -16.63 15.19
C MET A 95 -2.79 -15.60 14.55
N CYS A 96 -1.89 -16.02 13.64
CA CYS A 96 -0.96 -15.12 12.97
C CYS A 96 -1.68 -14.08 12.09
N LEU A 97 -2.71 -14.49 11.35
CA LEU A 97 -3.52 -13.57 10.54
C LEU A 97 -4.21 -12.52 11.43
N SER A 98 -4.77 -12.94 12.57
CA SER A 98 -5.47 -12.06 13.51
C SER A 98 -4.52 -11.06 14.18
N VAL A 99 -3.36 -11.54 14.66
CA VAL A 99 -2.33 -10.68 15.27
C VAL A 99 -1.81 -9.67 14.25
N ALA A 100 -1.50 -10.10 13.02
CA ALA A 100 -1.07 -9.20 11.95
C ALA A 100 -2.13 -8.15 11.63
N PHE A 101 -3.42 -8.54 11.56
CA PHE A 101 -4.53 -7.63 11.29
C PHE A 101 -4.72 -6.57 12.38
N VAL A 102 -4.64 -6.95 13.65
CA VAL A 102 -4.76 -6.00 14.78
C VAL A 102 -3.55 -5.07 14.83
N TRP A 103 -2.34 -5.61 14.64
CA TRP A 103 -1.11 -4.82 14.69
C TRP A 103 -1.06 -3.80 13.55
N GLN A 104 -1.41 -4.18 12.33
CA GLN A 104 -1.43 -3.24 11.21
C GLN A 104 -2.50 -2.14 11.38
N LEU A 105 -3.66 -2.48 11.97
CA LEU A 105 -4.69 -1.48 12.29
C LEU A 105 -4.18 -0.48 13.33
N TYR A 106 -3.45 -0.96 14.32
CA TYR A 106 -2.79 -0.12 15.32
C TYR A 106 -1.77 0.84 14.69
N THR A 107 -0.87 0.34 13.83
CA THR A 107 0.17 1.18 13.21
C THR A 107 -0.42 2.20 12.23
N ILE A 108 -1.52 1.88 11.54
CA ILE A 108 -2.29 2.87 10.77
C ILE A 108 -2.86 3.94 11.67
N GLY A 109 -3.42 3.57 12.83
CA GLY A 109 -3.89 4.53 13.80
C GLY A 109 -2.80 5.49 14.30
N LEU A 110 -1.58 4.99 14.48
CA LEU A 110 -0.41 5.84 14.77
C LEU A 110 -0.11 6.80 13.63
N LEU A 111 -0.05 6.33 12.37
CA LEU A 111 0.17 7.20 11.21
C LEU A 111 -0.88 8.31 11.12
N VAL A 112 -2.16 7.95 11.28
CA VAL A 112 -3.26 8.92 11.25
C VAL A 112 -3.11 10.00 12.30
N SER A 113 -2.68 9.59 13.50
CA SER A 113 -2.46 10.48 14.64
C SER A 113 -1.18 11.33 14.48
N LEU A 114 -0.18 10.84 13.74
CA LEU A 114 1.07 11.54 13.47
C LEU A 114 0.97 12.60 12.37
N HIS A 115 0.01 12.46 11.46
CA HIS A 115 -0.15 13.32 10.29
C HIS A 115 -0.25 14.82 10.62
N GLU A 116 -0.82 15.18 11.77
CA GLU A 116 -0.95 16.56 12.28
C GLU A 116 -0.40 16.67 13.72
N SER A 117 0.66 15.90 14.03
CA SER A 117 1.20 15.80 15.39
C SER A 117 1.97 17.04 15.88
N VAL A 118 2.40 17.90 14.96
CA VAL A 118 3.17 19.12 15.21
C VAL A 118 2.32 20.33 14.79
N PRO A 119 2.11 21.33 15.67
CA PRO A 119 1.30 22.51 15.35
C PRO A 119 1.75 23.19 14.04
N GLY A 120 0.78 23.51 13.19
CA GLY A 120 1.03 24.19 11.90
C GLY A 120 1.75 23.35 10.84
N THR A 121 2.04 22.06 11.09
CA THR A 121 2.72 21.17 10.13
C THR A 121 1.85 19.97 9.80
N ARG A 122 1.74 19.66 8.50
CA ARG A 122 0.99 18.51 8.01
C ARG A 122 1.89 17.56 7.23
N PHE A 123 2.04 16.34 7.73
CA PHE A 123 2.82 15.30 7.07
C PHE A 123 1.96 14.52 6.07
N SER A 124 1.63 15.13 4.93
CA SER A 124 0.83 14.50 3.87
C SER A 124 1.57 13.45 3.03
N ARG A 125 2.85 13.17 3.32
CA ARG A 125 3.60 12.06 2.72
C ARG A 125 4.32 11.26 3.78
N TYR A 126 4.37 9.94 3.58
CA TYR A 126 5.12 9.04 4.45
C TYR A 126 6.60 9.45 4.55
N LEU A 127 7.21 9.81 3.42
CA LEU A 127 8.61 10.24 3.38
C LEU A 127 8.87 11.47 4.27
N HIS A 128 7.97 12.46 4.27
CA HIS A 128 8.12 13.66 5.09
C HIS A 128 8.03 13.34 6.58
N LEU A 129 7.08 12.48 6.97
CA LEU A 129 6.96 12.03 8.35
C LEU A 129 8.22 11.28 8.81
N SER A 130 8.77 10.42 7.95
CA SER A 130 10.01 9.68 8.24
C SER A 130 11.22 10.60 8.40
N ILE A 131 11.34 11.64 7.57
CA ILE A 131 12.39 12.66 7.69
C ILE A 131 12.26 13.43 9.00
N ALA A 132 11.04 13.79 9.40
CA ALA A 132 10.80 14.48 10.67
C ALA A 132 11.17 13.61 11.88
N ALA A 133 10.89 12.30 11.83
CA ALA A 133 11.16 11.37 12.92
C ALA A 133 12.64 10.96 13.03
N PHE A 134 13.30 10.64 11.92
CA PHE A 134 14.65 10.04 11.91
C PHE A 134 15.73 11.00 11.38
N GLY A 135 15.37 12.22 11.02
CA GLY A 135 16.28 13.22 10.47
C GLY A 135 16.49 13.11 8.95
N PRO A 136 17.16 14.10 8.33
CA PRO A 136 17.22 14.29 6.89
C PRO A 136 18.01 13.22 6.13
N LYS A 137 19.00 12.57 6.76
CA LYS A 137 19.80 11.51 6.13
C LYS A 137 19.13 10.15 6.28
N LEU A 138 18.93 9.71 7.53
CA LEU A 138 18.38 8.39 7.84
C LEU A 138 16.93 8.26 7.40
N GLY A 139 16.08 9.27 7.64
CA GLY A 139 14.68 9.25 7.21
C GLY A 139 14.53 9.13 5.68
N LYS A 140 15.41 9.80 4.90
CA LYS A 140 15.44 9.63 3.44
C LYS A 140 15.84 8.21 3.03
N ILE A 141 16.94 7.70 3.57
CA ILE A 141 17.44 6.36 3.21
C ILE A 141 16.41 5.29 3.57
N PHE A 142 15.84 5.36 4.78
CA PHE A 142 14.90 4.36 5.28
C PHE A 142 13.52 4.40 4.62
N ALA A 143 13.06 5.56 4.14
CA ALA A 143 11.73 5.67 3.53
C ALA A 143 11.75 5.66 1.99
N ILE A 144 12.72 6.27 1.31
CA ILE A 144 12.66 6.43 -0.16
C ILE A 144 12.59 5.08 -0.86
N PHE A 145 13.53 4.16 -0.59
CA PHE A 145 13.56 2.89 -1.30
C PHE A 145 12.29 2.05 -1.03
N PRO A 146 11.87 1.81 0.24
CA PRO A 146 10.67 1.03 0.52
C PRO A 146 9.37 1.69 0.04
N VAL A 147 9.23 3.02 0.13
CA VAL A 147 8.03 3.74 -0.35
C VAL A 147 7.96 3.71 -1.88
N MET A 148 9.08 3.94 -2.57
CA MET A 148 9.11 3.88 -4.04
C MET A 148 8.86 2.46 -4.55
N TYR A 149 9.35 1.44 -3.86
CA TYR A 149 8.99 0.06 -4.17
C TYR A 149 7.49 -0.22 -3.94
N LEU A 150 6.94 0.12 -2.79
CA LEU A 150 5.52 -0.10 -2.50
C LEU A 150 4.59 0.69 -3.43
N SER A 151 5.03 1.83 -3.94
CA SER A 151 4.29 2.60 -4.95
C SER A 151 4.59 2.10 -6.37
N GLY A 152 5.75 2.42 -6.93
CA GLY A 152 6.11 2.10 -8.31
C GLY A 152 6.24 0.60 -8.58
N GLY A 153 6.80 -0.16 -7.66
CA GLY A 153 6.88 -1.62 -7.78
C GLY A 153 5.51 -2.30 -7.76
N THR A 154 4.55 -1.76 -6.98
CA THR A 154 3.16 -2.24 -7.01
C THR A 154 2.48 -1.93 -8.35
N CYS A 155 2.76 -0.78 -8.97
CA CYS A 155 2.31 -0.50 -10.33
C CYS A 155 2.84 -1.54 -11.32
N VAL A 156 4.12 -1.91 -11.27
CA VAL A 156 4.69 -2.99 -12.09
C VAL A 156 3.96 -4.32 -11.85
N MET A 157 3.69 -4.66 -10.59
CA MET A 157 2.94 -5.88 -10.22
C MET A 157 1.52 -5.90 -10.79
N PHE A 158 0.84 -4.75 -10.87
CA PHE A 158 -0.47 -4.67 -11.51
C PHE A 158 -0.41 -4.86 -13.02
N ILE A 159 0.67 -4.50 -13.69
CA ILE A 159 0.86 -4.77 -15.12
C ILE A 159 0.96 -6.26 -15.37
N ILE A 160 1.83 -6.93 -14.60
CA ILE A 160 2.06 -8.38 -14.72
C ILE A 160 0.77 -9.14 -14.42
N THR A 161 0.12 -8.80 -13.31
CA THR A 161 -1.09 -9.47 -12.85
C THR A 161 -2.29 -9.15 -13.73
N GLY A 162 -2.53 -7.87 -14.01
CA GLY A 162 -3.67 -7.41 -14.77
C GLY A 162 -3.59 -7.81 -16.24
N GLY A 163 -2.43 -7.64 -16.88
CA GLY A 163 -2.21 -8.10 -18.25
C GLY A 163 -2.25 -9.63 -18.36
N GLY A 164 -1.67 -10.36 -17.41
CA GLY A 164 -1.78 -11.82 -17.34
C GLY A 164 -3.24 -12.28 -17.17
N THR A 165 -4.03 -11.57 -16.36
CA THR A 165 -5.45 -11.86 -16.17
C THR A 165 -6.27 -11.55 -17.43
N MET A 166 -5.94 -10.49 -18.17
CA MET A 166 -6.56 -10.20 -19.48
C MET A 166 -6.30 -11.33 -20.48
N LYS A 167 -5.07 -11.86 -20.52
CA LYS A 167 -4.73 -13.03 -21.34
C LYS A 167 -5.58 -14.25 -20.96
N LEU A 168 -5.72 -14.54 -19.66
CA LEU A 168 -6.56 -15.64 -19.17
C LEU A 168 -8.04 -15.46 -19.52
N LEU A 169 -8.56 -14.24 -19.39
CA LEU A 169 -9.93 -13.90 -19.78
C LEU A 169 -10.16 -14.14 -21.27
N TYR A 170 -9.23 -13.68 -22.11
CA TYR A 170 -9.30 -13.90 -23.55
C TYR A 170 -9.29 -15.40 -23.89
N GLN A 171 -8.36 -16.16 -23.31
CA GLN A 171 -8.28 -17.61 -23.52
C GLN A 171 -9.57 -18.34 -23.10
N LEU A 172 -10.15 -17.95 -21.97
CA LEU A 172 -11.41 -18.50 -21.47
C LEU A 172 -12.59 -18.23 -22.40
N LEU A 173 -12.72 -16.98 -22.88
CA LEU A 173 -13.81 -16.59 -23.77
C LEU A 173 -13.65 -17.20 -25.17
N CYS A 174 -12.41 -17.39 -25.59
CA CYS A 174 -12.11 -17.85 -26.93
C CYS A 174 -12.19 -19.37 -27.10
N ASP A 175 -11.84 -20.18 -26.09
CA ASP A 175 -12.01 -21.65 -26.06
C ASP A 175 -11.89 -22.40 -27.41
N GLY A 176 -10.89 -22.05 -28.23
CA GLY A 176 -10.66 -22.64 -29.55
C GLY A 176 -11.43 -22.02 -30.75
N TYR A 177 -12.39 -21.12 -30.52
CA TYR A 177 -13.18 -20.44 -31.56
C TYR A 177 -12.54 -19.16 -32.11
N CYS A 178 -11.71 -18.47 -31.33
CA CYS A 178 -10.99 -17.28 -31.81
C CYS A 178 -9.82 -17.69 -32.70
N SER A 179 -10.09 -17.94 -33.98
CA SER A 179 -9.10 -18.24 -35.01
C SER A 179 -8.29 -17.00 -35.40
N SER A 180 -7.50 -16.44 -34.49
CA SER A 180 -6.44 -15.50 -34.88
C SER A 180 -5.19 -16.28 -35.30
N LYS A 181 -4.68 -16.02 -36.51
CA LYS A 181 -3.38 -16.56 -36.96
C LYS A 181 -2.22 -16.12 -36.06
N HIS A 182 -2.39 -15.02 -35.33
CA HIS A 182 -1.41 -14.46 -34.41
C HIS A 182 -2.09 -14.12 -33.07
N PRO A 183 -2.08 -15.03 -32.09
CA PRO A 183 -2.55 -14.70 -30.75
C PRO A 183 -1.63 -13.66 -30.12
N LEU A 184 -2.21 -12.70 -29.38
CA LEU A 184 -1.45 -11.71 -28.63
C LEU A 184 -0.54 -12.40 -27.61
N THR A 185 0.74 -12.04 -27.63
CA THR A 185 1.77 -12.43 -26.68
C THR A 185 1.48 -11.85 -25.29
N THR A 186 2.06 -12.42 -24.24
CA THR A 186 1.91 -11.87 -22.87
C THR A 186 2.41 -10.42 -22.78
N THR A 187 3.50 -10.09 -23.47
CA THR A 187 4.02 -8.72 -23.55
C THR A 187 3.01 -7.75 -24.15
N GLU A 188 2.29 -8.14 -25.20
CA GLU A 188 1.24 -7.30 -25.80
C GLU A 188 0.06 -7.14 -24.83
N TRP A 189 -0.30 -8.16 -24.06
CA TRP A 189 -1.31 -8.02 -23.00
C TRP A 189 -0.88 -7.08 -21.87
N PHE A 190 0.41 -7.10 -21.49
CA PHE A 190 0.96 -6.12 -20.55
C PHE A 190 0.87 -4.70 -21.11
N LEU A 191 1.12 -4.52 -22.42
CA LEU A 191 0.98 -3.24 -23.11
C LEU A 191 -0.48 -2.77 -23.14
N VAL A 192 -1.44 -3.66 -23.45
CA VAL A 192 -2.88 -3.34 -23.42
C VAL A 192 -3.30 -2.85 -22.04
N PHE A 193 -2.93 -3.59 -20.98
CA PHE A 193 -3.19 -3.16 -19.60
C PHE A 193 -2.60 -1.78 -19.32
N MET A 194 -1.37 -1.53 -19.76
CA MET A 194 -0.70 -0.26 -19.55
C MET A 194 -1.32 0.90 -20.30
N CYS A 195 -1.74 0.70 -21.54
CA CYS A 195 -2.49 1.69 -22.30
C CYS A 195 -3.78 2.07 -21.57
N MET A 196 -4.52 1.09 -21.03
CA MET A 196 -5.72 1.36 -20.22
C MET A 196 -5.38 2.11 -18.92
N ALA A 197 -4.34 1.70 -18.20
CA ALA A 197 -3.93 2.33 -16.95
C ALA A 197 -3.48 3.79 -17.15
N ILE A 198 -2.73 4.08 -18.21
CA ILE A 198 -2.33 5.44 -18.59
C ILE A 198 -3.57 6.24 -19.00
N LEU A 199 -4.46 5.69 -19.84
CA LEU A 199 -5.67 6.38 -20.28
C LEU A 199 -6.52 6.84 -19.08
N VAL A 200 -6.79 5.94 -18.13
CA VAL A 200 -7.50 6.29 -16.88
C VAL A 200 -6.72 7.33 -16.09
N SER A 201 -5.39 7.20 -16.01
CA SER A 201 -4.54 8.17 -15.35
C SER A 201 -4.75 9.56 -15.94
N LEU A 202 -4.73 9.72 -17.27
CA LEU A 202 -4.92 11.00 -17.96
C LEU A 202 -6.23 11.72 -17.57
N PHE A 203 -7.32 10.97 -17.35
CA PHE A 203 -8.59 11.53 -16.88
C PHE A 203 -8.60 11.88 -15.38
N CYS A 204 -7.65 11.37 -14.60
CA CYS A 204 -7.53 11.58 -13.17
C CYS A 204 -6.32 12.48 -12.84
N PRO A 205 -6.44 13.82 -12.82
CA PRO A 205 -5.31 14.72 -12.60
C PRO A 205 -4.79 14.75 -11.15
N ASN A 206 -5.63 14.43 -10.16
CA ASN A 206 -5.29 14.43 -8.74
C ASN A 206 -5.97 13.26 -8.00
N LEU A 207 -5.56 12.99 -6.76
CA LEU A 207 -6.08 11.86 -5.98
C LEU A 207 -7.59 11.96 -5.71
N HIS A 208 -8.15 13.17 -5.57
CA HIS A 208 -9.59 13.34 -5.40
C HIS A 208 -10.39 12.92 -6.64
N SER A 209 -9.89 13.20 -7.86
CA SER A 209 -10.52 12.72 -9.10
C SER A 209 -10.51 11.19 -9.22
N VAL A 210 -9.58 10.50 -8.53
CA VAL A 210 -9.52 9.03 -8.48
C VAL A 210 -10.63 8.45 -7.60
N THR A 211 -11.38 9.25 -6.83
CA THR A 211 -12.44 8.77 -5.92
C THR A 211 -13.41 7.81 -6.62
N LEU A 212 -13.96 8.19 -7.78
CA LEU A 212 -14.90 7.33 -8.52
C LEU A 212 -14.24 6.03 -9.00
N VAL A 213 -13.00 6.13 -9.51
CA VAL A 213 -12.22 4.97 -9.94
C VAL A 213 -11.94 4.03 -8.76
N SER A 214 -11.59 4.58 -7.59
CA SER A 214 -11.33 3.80 -6.38
C SER A 214 -12.61 3.19 -5.78
N PHE A 215 -13.76 3.86 -5.92
CA PHE A 215 -15.05 3.32 -5.53
C PHE A 215 -15.38 2.07 -6.36
N LEU A 216 -15.30 2.19 -7.69
CA LEU A 216 -15.47 1.05 -8.60
C LEU A 216 -14.44 -0.05 -8.30
N GLY A 217 -13.17 0.31 -8.14
CA GLY A 217 -12.10 -0.62 -7.78
C GLY A 217 -12.36 -1.36 -6.47
N SER A 218 -12.93 -0.69 -5.47
CA SER A 218 -13.31 -1.29 -4.19
C SER A 218 -14.45 -2.29 -4.34
N ILE A 219 -15.49 -1.96 -5.12
CA ILE A 219 -16.60 -2.89 -5.40
C ILE A 219 -16.08 -4.13 -6.11
N MET A 220 -15.26 -3.95 -7.14
CA MET A 220 -14.66 -5.08 -7.87
C MET A 220 -13.76 -5.92 -6.97
N ALA A 221 -13.00 -5.29 -6.07
CA ALA A 221 -12.13 -5.98 -5.11
C ALA A 221 -12.91 -6.86 -4.13
N VAL A 222 -13.92 -6.27 -3.49
CA VAL A 222 -14.82 -6.99 -2.58
C VAL A 222 -15.56 -8.10 -3.33
N GLY A 223 -16.02 -7.81 -4.55
CA GLY A 223 -16.77 -8.75 -5.36
C GLY A 223 -15.94 -9.97 -5.78
N TYR A 224 -14.71 -9.81 -6.27
CA TYR A 224 -13.89 -10.98 -6.61
C TYR A 224 -13.50 -11.76 -5.36
N CYS A 225 -13.14 -11.09 -4.24
CA CYS A 225 -12.84 -11.79 -2.99
C CYS A 225 -14.05 -12.61 -2.52
N THR A 226 -15.24 -12.02 -2.58
CA THR A 226 -16.49 -12.65 -2.15
C THR A 226 -16.86 -13.83 -3.03
N MET A 227 -16.81 -13.65 -4.35
CA MET A 227 -17.08 -14.74 -5.29
C MET A 227 -16.11 -15.90 -5.14
N LEU A 228 -14.82 -15.64 -4.86
CA LEU A 228 -13.84 -16.70 -4.72
C LEU A 228 -14.15 -17.62 -3.55
N TRP A 229 -14.37 -17.08 -2.35
CA TRP A 229 -14.68 -17.95 -1.21
C TRP A 229 -16.07 -18.59 -1.36
N ILE A 230 -17.05 -17.93 -1.97
CA ILE A 230 -18.35 -18.55 -2.28
C ILE A 230 -18.18 -19.74 -3.23
N VAL A 231 -17.36 -19.61 -4.27
CA VAL A 231 -17.09 -20.72 -5.20
C VAL A 231 -16.37 -21.86 -4.49
N PHE A 232 -15.46 -21.56 -3.56
CA PHE A 232 -14.83 -22.60 -2.73
C PHE A 232 -15.84 -23.36 -1.86
N VAL A 233 -16.81 -22.65 -1.25
CA VAL A 233 -17.92 -23.28 -0.51
C VAL A 233 -18.78 -24.14 -1.44
N ALA A 234 -19.19 -23.58 -2.58
CA ALA A 234 -20.10 -24.24 -3.53
C ALA A 234 -19.48 -25.49 -4.16
N LYS A 235 -18.19 -25.45 -4.47
CA LYS A 235 -17.43 -26.61 -4.93
C LYS A 235 -17.29 -27.67 -3.83
N GLY A 236 -17.11 -27.24 -2.59
CA GLY A 236 -16.84 -28.11 -1.47
C GLY A 236 -15.37 -28.52 -1.36
N LYS A 237 -15.12 -29.45 -0.44
CA LYS A 237 -13.80 -30.00 -0.10
C LYS A 237 -13.27 -30.83 -1.27
N VAL A 238 -12.01 -30.62 -1.66
CA VAL A 238 -11.31 -31.49 -2.61
C VAL A 238 -11.07 -32.86 -1.97
N ASP A 239 -11.23 -33.94 -2.76
CA ASP A 239 -11.04 -35.31 -2.29
C ASP A 239 -9.63 -35.52 -1.68
N ASP A 240 -9.57 -36.32 -0.62
CA ASP A 240 -8.35 -36.70 0.11
C ASP A 240 -7.49 -35.52 0.61
N VAL A 241 -8.12 -34.37 0.91
CA VAL A 241 -7.38 -33.25 1.51
C VAL A 241 -7.01 -33.51 2.96
N VAL A 242 -5.75 -33.19 3.26
CA VAL A 242 -5.14 -33.27 4.58
C VAL A 242 -4.76 -31.87 5.05
N TYR A 243 -4.95 -31.61 6.35
CA TYR A 243 -4.67 -30.32 6.99
C TYR A 243 -3.45 -30.36 7.93
N ASP A 244 -2.76 -31.50 8.02
CA ASP A 244 -1.53 -31.59 8.79
C ASP A 244 -0.37 -30.96 8.01
N PRO A 245 0.28 -29.89 8.51
CA PRO A 245 1.43 -29.28 7.84
C PRO A 245 2.63 -30.22 7.70
N SER A 246 2.72 -31.28 8.51
CA SER A 246 3.84 -32.24 8.49
C SER A 246 3.89 -33.08 7.20
N GLU A 247 2.74 -33.35 6.58
CA GLU A 247 2.63 -34.04 5.28
C GLU A 247 3.23 -33.24 4.12
N VAL A 248 3.27 -31.91 4.26
CA VAL A 248 3.82 -31.00 3.24
C VAL A 248 5.31 -30.76 3.50
N VAL A 249 5.77 -30.97 4.73
CA VAL A 249 7.08 -30.55 5.20
C VAL A 249 7.75 -31.63 6.04
N THR A 250 8.55 -32.45 5.36
CA THR A 250 9.11 -33.69 5.93
C THR A 250 10.34 -33.49 6.82
N THR A 251 11.06 -32.36 6.71
CA THR A 251 12.26 -32.10 7.52
C THR A 251 12.10 -30.89 8.44
N LYS A 252 12.80 -30.90 9.59
CA LYS A 252 12.82 -29.76 10.54
C LYS A 252 13.27 -28.45 9.87
N SER A 253 14.30 -28.51 9.02
CA SER A 253 14.81 -27.33 8.30
C SER A 253 13.77 -26.74 7.34
N SER A 254 13.05 -27.61 6.62
CA SER A 254 11.96 -27.18 5.75
C SER A 254 10.78 -26.62 6.53
N GLN A 255 10.52 -27.10 7.76
CA GLN A 255 9.42 -26.62 8.62
C GLN A 255 9.64 -25.17 9.04
N VAL A 256 10.84 -24.86 9.55
CA VAL A 256 11.22 -23.49 9.93
C VAL A 256 11.13 -22.55 8.72
N ARG A 257 11.64 -22.99 7.56
CA ARG A 257 11.57 -22.21 6.31
C ARG A 257 10.13 -21.94 5.89
N SER A 258 9.25 -22.94 5.94
CA SER A 258 7.84 -22.81 5.58
C SER A 258 7.08 -21.87 6.53
N ILE A 259 7.42 -21.85 7.82
CA ILE A 259 6.86 -20.90 8.79
C ILE A 259 7.22 -19.46 8.41
N PHE A 260 8.50 -19.17 8.16
CA PHE A 260 8.91 -17.81 7.74
C PHE A 260 8.27 -17.39 6.42
N TYR A 261 8.14 -18.34 5.49
CA TYR A 261 7.46 -18.12 4.21
C TYR A 261 5.99 -17.75 4.43
N ALA A 262 5.28 -18.47 5.29
CA ALA A 262 3.87 -18.23 5.61
C ALA A 262 3.63 -16.91 6.36
N LEU A 263 4.49 -16.59 7.34
CA LEU A 263 4.45 -15.29 8.02
C LEU A 263 4.64 -14.15 7.03
N GLY A 264 5.55 -14.32 6.07
CA GLY A 264 5.72 -13.37 4.99
C GLY A 264 4.47 -13.23 4.11
N ILE A 265 3.79 -14.32 3.75
CA ILE A 265 2.56 -14.28 2.95
C ILE A 265 1.50 -13.44 3.67
N ILE A 266 1.29 -13.70 4.97
CA ILE A 266 0.34 -12.95 5.79
C ILE A 266 0.75 -11.47 5.85
N ALA A 267 2.02 -11.18 6.10
CA ALA A 267 2.52 -9.82 6.27
C ALA A 267 2.41 -9.00 4.97
N VAL A 268 2.72 -9.60 3.82
CA VAL A 268 2.68 -8.93 2.51
C VAL A 268 1.26 -8.85 1.93
N ALA A 269 0.30 -9.63 2.45
CA ALA A 269 -1.12 -9.49 2.11
C ALA A 269 -1.70 -8.14 2.58
N PHE A 270 -1.19 -7.58 3.67
CA PHE A 270 -1.60 -6.26 4.19
C PHE A 270 -0.75 -5.15 3.58
N ARG A 271 -1.28 -4.50 2.54
CA ARG A 271 -0.64 -3.36 1.84
C ARG A 271 -1.38 -2.05 2.11
N GLY A 272 -0.82 -0.94 1.62
CA GLY A 272 -1.45 0.39 1.66
C GLY A 272 -0.95 1.31 2.76
N HIS A 273 -0.07 0.86 3.67
CA HIS A 273 0.46 1.71 4.76
C HIS A 273 1.21 2.94 4.23
N ASN A 274 1.91 2.80 3.11
CA ASN A 274 2.67 3.87 2.45
C ASN A 274 1.80 4.89 1.71
N VAL A 275 0.47 4.70 1.65
CA VAL A 275 -0.47 5.64 1.03
C VAL A 275 -1.47 6.24 2.03
N VAL A 276 -1.44 5.81 3.31
CA VAL A 276 -2.38 6.28 4.34
C VAL A 276 -2.27 7.78 4.55
N LEU A 277 -1.06 8.32 4.66
CA LEU A 277 -0.84 9.75 4.89
C LEU A 277 -1.19 10.59 3.67
N GLU A 278 -0.98 10.03 2.48
CA GLU A 278 -1.29 10.61 1.19
C GLU A 278 -2.82 10.72 1.00
N ILE A 279 -3.56 9.66 1.35
CA ILE A 279 -5.03 9.65 1.38
C ILE A 279 -5.54 10.65 2.42
N GLN A 280 -5.00 10.62 3.65
CA GLN A 280 -5.37 11.58 4.68
C GLN A 280 -5.07 13.02 4.24
N GLY A 281 -4.00 13.25 3.47
CA GLY A 281 -3.62 14.51 2.83
C GLY A 281 -4.74 15.15 2.01
N THR A 282 -5.64 14.37 1.43
CA THR A 282 -6.79 14.88 0.66
C THR A 282 -7.93 15.42 1.53
N MET A 283 -7.91 15.17 2.84
CA MET A 283 -8.98 15.64 3.72
C MET A 283 -8.78 17.11 4.11
N PRO A 284 -9.87 17.87 4.26
CA PRO A 284 -9.80 19.20 4.84
C PRO A 284 -9.36 19.08 6.30
N SER A 285 -8.58 20.06 6.73
CA SER A 285 -8.19 20.24 8.12
C SER A 285 -8.26 21.73 8.42
N THR A 286 -8.78 22.09 9.59
CA THR A 286 -8.79 23.47 10.11
C THR A 286 -8.16 23.45 11.50
N GLU A 287 -7.74 24.61 12.01
CA GLU A 287 -7.15 24.72 13.36
C GLU A 287 -8.04 24.06 14.44
N ASN A 288 -9.37 24.14 14.27
CA ASN A 288 -10.35 23.57 15.19
C ASN A 288 -10.80 22.14 14.84
N ARG A 289 -10.40 21.58 13.69
CA ARG A 289 -10.86 20.27 13.22
C ARG A 289 -9.76 19.51 12.48
N SER A 290 -9.07 18.64 13.22
CA SER A 290 -8.09 17.70 12.66
C SER A 290 -8.73 16.71 11.67
N SER A 291 -7.98 16.38 10.61
CA SER A 291 -8.34 15.36 9.63
C SER A 291 -8.41 13.94 10.24
N SER A 292 -7.77 13.73 11.40
CA SER A 292 -7.61 12.43 12.06
C SER A 292 -8.93 11.72 12.35
N LYS A 293 -9.96 12.45 12.81
CA LYS A 293 -11.27 11.86 13.14
C LYS A 293 -11.99 11.34 11.89
N LEU A 294 -11.90 12.07 10.78
CA LEU A 294 -12.51 11.67 9.50
C LEU A 294 -11.75 10.48 8.91
N MET A 295 -10.42 10.52 8.94
CA MET A 295 -9.56 9.45 8.47
C MET A 295 -9.79 8.17 9.27
N MET A 296 -9.83 8.24 10.60
CA MET A 296 -10.06 7.08 11.45
C MET A 296 -11.42 6.42 11.18
N LYS A 297 -12.48 7.19 10.90
CA LYS A 297 -13.76 6.63 10.47
C LYS A 297 -13.62 5.83 9.17
N GLY A 298 -12.89 6.37 8.18
CA GLY A 298 -12.60 5.67 6.92
C GLY A 298 -11.76 4.41 7.13
N VAL A 299 -10.75 4.46 8.01
CA VAL A 299 -9.92 3.32 8.42
C VAL A 299 -10.79 2.22 9.03
N VAL A 300 -11.60 2.52 10.05
CA VAL A 300 -12.45 1.51 10.70
C VAL A 300 -13.36 0.82 9.69
N VAL A 301 -14.07 1.57 8.84
CA VAL A 301 -14.98 0.98 7.84
C VAL A 301 -14.23 0.15 6.80
N SER A 302 -13.13 0.67 6.26
CA SER A 302 -12.34 -0.06 5.25
C SER A 302 -11.74 -1.36 5.80
N TYR A 303 -11.22 -1.34 7.02
CA TYR A 303 -10.63 -2.53 7.63
C TYR A 303 -11.66 -3.58 8.05
N LEU A 304 -12.89 -3.18 8.39
CA LEU A 304 -14.00 -4.13 8.53
C LEU A 304 -14.29 -4.84 7.20
N ILE A 305 -14.33 -4.10 6.08
CA ILE A 305 -14.52 -4.66 4.74
C ILE A 305 -13.37 -5.60 4.36
N ILE A 306 -12.12 -5.18 4.60
CA ILE A 306 -10.93 -6.00 4.34
C ILE A 306 -10.97 -7.28 5.17
N ALA A 307 -11.36 -7.22 6.45
CA ALA A 307 -11.52 -8.42 7.29
C ALA A 307 -12.55 -9.39 6.71
N MET A 308 -13.71 -8.88 6.27
CA MET A 308 -14.76 -9.66 5.61
C MET A 308 -14.32 -10.27 4.27
N CYS A 309 -13.26 -9.78 3.66
CA CYS A 309 -12.67 -10.38 2.46
C CYS A 309 -11.56 -11.40 2.81
N PHE A 310 -10.64 -11.02 3.69
CA PHE A 310 -9.39 -11.76 3.91
C PHE A 310 -9.62 -13.03 4.74
N PHE A 311 -10.39 -12.93 5.83
CA PHE A 311 -10.59 -14.07 6.73
C PHE A 311 -11.40 -15.18 6.05
N PRO A 312 -12.56 -14.93 5.41
CA PRO A 312 -13.27 -15.98 4.67
C PRO A 312 -12.43 -16.56 3.55
N LEU A 313 -11.71 -15.73 2.78
CA LEU A 313 -10.87 -16.24 1.70
C LEU A 313 -9.77 -17.19 2.22
N ALA A 314 -9.09 -16.82 3.30
CA ALA A 314 -8.04 -17.65 3.91
C ALA A 314 -8.60 -18.94 4.50
N ILE A 315 -9.65 -18.84 5.32
CA ILE A 315 -10.25 -19.95 6.06
C ILE A 315 -10.92 -20.93 5.10
N VAL A 316 -11.79 -20.44 4.21
CA VAL A 316 -12.54 -21.29 3.27
C VAL A 316 -11.60 -21.83 2.19
N GLY A 317 -10.66 -21.03 1.69
CA GLY A 317 -9.66 -21.51 0.73
C GLY A 317 -8.80 -22.64 1.30
N TYR A 318 -8.36 -22.51 2.56
CA TYR A 318 -7.64 -23.58 3.23
C TYR A 318 -8.54 -24.78 3.51
N TRP A 319 -9.77 -24.58 3.97
CA TRP A 319 -10.76 -25.65 4.15
C TRP A 319 -10.99 -26.45 2.87
N ALA A 320 -11.18 -25.77 1.72
CA ALA A 320 -11.51 -26.44 0.48
C ALA A 320 -10.34 -27.24 -0.10
N PHE A 321 -9.09 -26.76 0.05
CA PHE A 321 -7.94 -27.32 -0.67
C PHE A 321 -6.85 -27.95 0.20
N GLY A 322 -6.66 -27.50 1.45
CA GLY A 322 -5.59 -27.95 2.37
C GLY A 322 -4.26 -28.19 1.66
N ASN A 323 -3.69 -29.39 1.78
CA ASN A 323 -2.43 -29.79 1.14
C ASN A 323 -2.40 -29.79 -0.40
N LYS A 324 -3.57 -29.69 -1.05
CA LYS A 324 -3.69 -29.60 -2.51
C LYS A 324 -3.73 -28.16 -3.03
N PHE A 325 -3.63 -27.15 -2.16
CA PHE A 325 -3.66 -25.76 -2.59
C PHE A 325 -2.43 -25.43 -3.47
N PRO A 326 -2.59 -24.78 -4.64
CA PRO A 326 -1.45 -24.52 -5.54
C PRO A 326 -0.37 -23.66 -4.90
N THR A 327 0.86 -24.17 -4.88
CA THR A 327 2.00 -23.47 -4.30
C THR A 327 2.55 -22.36 -5.19
N ASN A 328 2.25 -22.40 -6.50
CA ASN A 328 2.70 -21.43 -7.50
C ASN A 328 1.47 -20.67 -8.01
N GLY A 329 1.50 -19.33 -7.93
CA GLY A 329 0.45 -18.44 -8.45
C GLY A 329 -0.85 -18.34 -7.64
N GLY A 330 -0.95 -19.05 -6.51
CA GLY A 330 -2.02 -18.88 -5.51
C GLY A 330 -3.42 -19.19 -6.06
N VAL A 331 -4.44 -18.45 -5.60
CA VAL A 331 -5.82 -18.65 -6.05
C VAL A 331 -5.97 -18.46 -7.57
N LEU A 332 -5.20 -17.59 -8.23
CA LEU A 332 -5.34 -17.40 -9.68
C LEU A 332 -4.97 -18.66 -10.48
N THR A 333 -3.99 -19.42 -10.00
CA THR A 333 -3.65 -20.74 -10.57
C THR A 333 -4.66 -21.80 -10.16
N ALA A 334 -5.18 -21.76 -8.92
CA ALA A 334 -6.27 -22.66 -8.51
C ALA A 334 -7.50 -22.48 -9.40
N ILE A 335 -7.78 -21.23 -9.76
CA ILE A 335 -8.84 -20.84 -10.66
C ILE A 335 -8.63 -21.45 -12.05
N SER A 336 -7.46 -21.22 -12.67
CA SER A 336 -7.19 -21.63 -14.05
C SER A 336 -7.02 -23.13 -14.23
N THR A 337 -6.65 -23.85 -13.18
CA THR A 337 -6.43 -25.31 -13.23
C THR A 337 -7.63 -26.07 -12.67
N THR A 338 -7.89 -25.93 -11.37
CA THR A 338 -8.87 -26.77 -10.68
C THR A 338 -10.29 -26.24 -10.83
N LEU A 339 -10.53 -24.93 -10.72
CA LEU A 339 -11.90 -24.40 -10.83
C LEU A 339 -12.38 -24.34 -12.27
N ASN A 340 -11.50 -24.17 -13.26
CA ASN A 340 -11.88 -24.01 -14.67
C ASN A 340 -12.73 -25.18 -15.20
N TYR A 341 -12.50 -26.40 -14.71
CA TYR A 341 -13.30 -27.57 -15.11
C TYR A 341 -14.62 -27.72 -14.35
N HIS A 342 -14.72 -27.14 -13.15
CA HIS A 342 -15.86 -27.34 -12.24
C HIS A 342 -16.76 -26.10 -12.09
N THR A 343 -16.36 -24.97 -12.67
CA THR A 343 -17.05 -23.68 -12.53
C THR A 343 -17.53 -23.19 -13.89
N SER A 344 -18.67 -22.50 -13.92
CA SER A 344 -19.19 -21.94 -15.17
C SER A 344 -18.25 -20.86 -15.73
N LYS A 345 -17.99 -20.92 -17.04
CA LYS A 345 -17.21 -19.91 -17.78
C LYS A 345 -17.63 -18.45 -17.52
N PRO A 346 -18.94 -18.08 -17.51
CA PRO A 346 -19.33 -16.69 -17.25
C PRO A 346 -18.95 -16.22 -15.84
N LEU A 347 -19.04 -17.09 -14.83
CA LEU A 347 -18.63 -16.75 -13.47
C LEU A 347 -17.12 -16.49 -13.39
N LEU A 348 -16.34 -17.34 -14.06
CA LEU A 348 -14.90 -17.17 -14.13
C LEU A 348 -14.49 -15.90 -14.91
N ALA A 349 -15.14 -15.63 -16.04
CA ALA A 349 -14.95 -14.40 -16.80
C ALA A 349 -15.24 -13.17 -15.93
N LEU A 350 -16.31 -13.20 -15.14
CA LEU A 350 -16.68 -12.13 -14.23
C LEU A 350 -15.63 -11.91 -13.13
N ILE A 351 -15.05 -12.98 -12.57
CA ILE A 351 -13.94 -12.87 -11.59
C ILE A 351 -12.72 -12.19 -12.24
N TYR A 352 -12.33 -12.62 -13.45
CA TYR A 352 -11.21 -12.00 -14.16
C TYR A 352 -11.44 -10.52 -14.48
N ILE A 353 -12.64 -10.15 -14.95
CA ILE A 353 -13.01 -8.75 -15.21
C ILE A 353 -12.88 -7.92 -13.92
N GLN A 354 -13.40 -8.43 -12.79
CA GLN A 354 -13.30 -7.74 -11.51
C GLN A 354 -11.85 -7.55 -11.06
N VAL A 355 -10.99 -8.57 -11.18
CA VAL A 355 -9.56 -8.46 -10.87
C VAL A 355 -8.88 -7.42 -11.76
N ILE A 356 -9.17 -7.40 -13.06
CA ILE A 356 -8.61 -6.43 -14.01
C ILE A 356 -8.98 -5.00 -13.64
N ILE A 357 -10.27 -4.73 -13.40
CA ILE A 357 -10.74 -3.38 -13.05
C ILE A 357 -10.16 -2.94 -11.69
N SER A 358 -10.12 -3.85 -10.71
CA SER A 358 -9.49 -3.58 -9.41
C SER A 358 -8.01 -3.23 -9.54
N CYS A 359 -7.25 -3.95 -10.38
CA CYS A 359 -5.84 -3.63 -10.65
C CYS A 359 -5.66 -2.26 -11.32
N ILE A 360 -6.49 -1.92 -12.32
CA ILE A 360 -6.46 -0.60 -12.98
C ILE A 360 -6.74 0.52 -11.98
N ALA A 361 -7.72 0.32 -11.10
CA ALA A 361 -8.10 1.32 -10.10
C ALA A 361 -7.01 1.50 -9.02
N ALA A 362 -6.48 0.40 -8.49
CA ALA A 362 -5.40 0.44 -7.51
C ALA A 362 -4.11 1.04 -8.10
N PHE A 363 -3.81 0.78 -9.37
CA PHE A 363 -2.70 1.42 -10.09
C PHE A 363 -2.78 2.95 -10.01
N GLN A 364 -3.98 3.54 -10.09
CA GLN A 364 -4.12 5.00 -10.03
C GLN A 364 -3.74 5.55 -8.65
N ILE A 365 -4.07 4.84 -7.57
CA ILE A 365 -3.76 5.30 -6.20
C ILE A 365 -2.24 5.25 -5.96
N TYR A 366 -1.59 4.13 -6.29
CA TYR A 366 -0.14 3.99 -6.12
C TYR A 366 0.65 4.87 -7.10
N GLY A 367 0.15 5.02 -8.33
CA GLY A 367 0.73 5.91 -9.34
C GLY A 367 0.73 7.37 -8.91
N MET A 368 -0.33 7.84 -8.23
CA MET A 368 -0.40 9.21 -7.70
C MET A 368 0.76 9.57 -6.77
N VAL A 369 1.24 8.62 -5.96
CA VAL A 369 2.40 8.85 -5.10
C VAL A 369 3.67 9.11 -5.93
N VAL A 370 3.86 8.37 -7.02
CA VAL A 370 5.02 8.56 -7.90
C VAL A 370 4.90 9.87 -8.67
N TYR A 371 3.71 10.18 -9.19
CA TYR A 371 3.44 11.44 -9.88
C TYR A 371 3.69 12.64 -8.97
N ASP A 372 3.25 12.58 -7.70
CA ASP A 372 3.49 13.64 -6.71
C ASP A 372 4.98 13.92 -6.52
N ASN A 373 5.77 12.86 -6.36
CA ASN A 373 7.23 12.99 -6.20
C ASN A 373 7.90 13.56 -7.47
N LEU A 374 7.53 13.08 -8.66
CA LEU A 374 8.11 13.57 -9.92
C LEU A 374 7.70 15.03 -10.22
N GLU A 375 6.44 15.38 -10.00
CA GLU A 375 5.96 16.77 -10.15
C GLU A 375 6.61 17.69 -9.12
N ARG A 376 6.88 17.23 -7.89
CA ARG A 376 7.61 17.99 -6.87
C ARG A 376 9.06 18.25 -7.28
N VAL A 377 9.76 17.25 -7.82
CA VAL A 377 11.13 17.45 -8.33
C VAL A 377 11.15 18.49 -9.46
N TYR A 378 10.15 18.49 -10.33
CA TYR A 378 10.02 19.53 -11.35
C TYR A 378 9.71 20.91 -10.75
N SER A 379 8.70 20.99 -9.87
CA SER A 379 8.17 22.24 -9.34
C SER A 379 9.19 22.97 -8.48
N SER A 380 9.93 22.25 -7.64
CA SER A 380 11.03 22.81 -6.84
C SER A 380 12.16 23.38 -7.68
N LYS A 381 12.53 22.72 -8.80
CA LYS A 381 13.59 23.19 -9.70
C LYS A 381 13.13 24.36 -10.57
N ALA A 382 11.91 24.28 -11.10
CA ALA A 382 11.37 25.27 -12.02
C ALA A 382 10.69 26.45 -11.31
N ARG A 383 10.50 26.37 -9.98
CA ARG A 383 9.78 27.33 -9.12
C ARG A 383 8.41 27.74 -9.67
N ARG A 384 7.70 26.79 -10.29
CA ARG A 384 6.39 27.00 -10.93
C ARG A 384 5.56 25.73 -10.94
N GLU A 385 4.24 25.89 -11.05
CA GLU A 385 3.34 24.75 -11.22
C GLU A 385 3.71 23.93 -12.47
N CYS A 386 3.63 22.60 -12.36
CA CYS A 386 3.83 21.68 -13.46
C CYS A 386 2.79 21.89 -14.59
N PRO A 387 3.21 22.29 -15.81
CA PRO A 387 2.31 22.46 -16.94
C PRO A 387 1.66 21.14 -17.36
N LYS A 388 0.45 21.20 -17.96
CA LYS A 388 -0.30 20.01 -18.40
C LYS A 388 0.51 19.08 -19.32
N LEU A 389 1.33 19.64 -20.22
CA LEU A 389 2.17 18.86 -21.12
C LEU A 389 3.28 18.10 -20.38
N ILE A 390 3.85 18.70 -19.33
CA ILE A 390 4.86 18.03 -18.49
C ILE A 390 4.21 16.94 -17.64
N ARG A 391 3.01 17.18 -17.10
CA ARG A 391 2.22 16.15 -16.39
C ARG A 391 1.94 14.95 -17.31
N LEU A 392 1.54 15.20 -18.56
CA LEU A 392 1.39 14.16 -19.58
C LEU A 392 2.71 13.40 -19.79
N GLY A 393 3.82 14.12 -19.99
CA GLY A 393 5.15 13.53 -20.14
C GLY A 393 5.58 12.65 -18.96
N ILE A 394 5.34 13.11 -17.72
CA ILE A 394 5.62 12.35 -16.48
C ILE A 394 4.83 11.04 -16.45
N ARG A 395 3.55 11.07 -16.81
CA ARG A 395 2.68 9.89 -16.84
C ARG A 395 3.09 8.89 -17.91
N MET A 396 3.42 9.38 -19.10
CA MET A 396 3.93 8.54 -20.20
C MET A 396 5.29 7.93 -19.84
N PHE A 397 6.20 8.72 -19.26
CA PHE A 397 7.52 8.24 -18.83
C PHE A 397 7.40 7.17 -17.75
N PHE A 398 6.62 7.42 -16.70
CA PHE A 398 6.40 6.44 -15.63
C PHE A 398 5.72 5.18 -16.15
N GLY A 399 4.72 5.33 -17.03
CA GLY A 399 4.07 4.21 -17.68
C GLY A 399 5.04 3.38 -18.53
N GLY A 400 5.84 4.02 -19.39
CA GLY A 400 6.86 3.34 -20.19
C GLY A 400 7.90 2.63 -19.32
N LEU A 401 8.37 3.26 -18.24
CA LEU A 401 9.32 2.66 -17.30
C LEU A 401 8.74 1.43 -16.59
N THR A 402 7.52 1.53 -16.07
CA THR A 402 6.87 0.41 -15.37
C THR A 402 6.54 -0.74 -16.32
N PHE A 403 6.10 -0.44 -17.54
CA PHE A 403 5.94 -1.44 -18.61
C PHE A 403 7.26 -2.14 -18.91
N PHE A 404 8.35 -1.38 -19.15
CA PHE A 404 9.66 -1.96 -19.42
C PHE A 404 10.11 -2.90 -18.30
N ILE A 405 10.00 -2.47 -17.03
CA ILE A 405 10.35 -3.32 -15.87
C ILE A 405 9.47 -4.57 -15.83
N SER A 406 8.16 -4.48 -16.15
CA SER A 406 7.27 -5.65 -16.17
C SER A 406 7.67 -6.70 -17.21
N VAL A 407 8.21 -6.28 -18.35
CA VAL A 407 8.69 -7.16 -19.43
C VAL A 407 10.07 -7.73 -19.11
N VAL A 408 10.96 -6.93 -18.53
CA VAL A 408 12.31 -7.37 -18.13
C VAL A 408 12.23 -8.38 -16.98
N PHE A 409 11.38 -8.13 -15.98
CA PHE A 409 11.27 -8.93 -14.76
C PHE A 409 9.87 -9.51 -14.55
N PRO A 410 9.35 -10.36 -15.46
CA PRO A 410 8.00 -10.92 -15.35
C PRO A 410 7.84 -11.88 -14.16
N PHE A 411 8.95 -12.36 -13.59
CA PHE A 411 8.99 -13.18 -12.37
C PHE A 411 8.94 -12.38 -11.06
N LEU A 412 8.76 -11.05 -11.09
CA LEU A 412 8.60 -10.25 -9.87
C LEU A 412 7.53 -10.77 -8.89
N PRO A 413 6.41 -11.40 -9.31
CA PRO A 413 5.51 -12.06 -8.39
C PRO A 413 6.18 -13.15 -7.52
N SER A 414 7.13 -13.90 -8.07
CA SER A 414 7.90 -14.91 -7.33
C SER A 414 8.84 -14.26 -6.30
N LEU A 415 9.23 -13.00 -6.50
CA LEU A 415 10.04 -12.22 -5.56
C LEU A 415 9.19 -11.36 -4.61
N ALA A 416 7.86 -11.38 -4.73
CA ALA A 416 6.99 -10.50 -3.96
C ALA A 416 7.18 -10.64 -2.45
N LEU A 417 7.53 -11.84 -1.97
CA LEU A 417 7.81 -12.07 -0.56
C LEU A 417 9.13 -11.47 -0.10
N LEU A 418 10.17 -11.58 -0.92
CA LEU A 418 11.48 -11.02 -0.61
C LEU A 418 11.40 -9.49 -0.55
N ILE A 419 10.86 -8.89 -1.60
CA ILE A 419 10.83 -7.43 -1.72
C ILE A 419 9.74 -6.85 -0.80
N GLY A 420 8.61 -7.55 -0.66
CA GLY A 420 7.58 -7.25 0.33
C GLY A 420 8.14 -7.30 1.75
N GLY A 421 8.97 -8.31 2.07
CA GLY A 421 9.73 -8.44 3.29
C GLY A 421 10.49 -7.16 3.63
N ILE A 422 11.35 -6.68 2.72
CA ILE A 422 12.12 -5.44 2.89
C ILE A 422 11.21 -4.23 3.21
N SER A 423 9.99 -4.20 2.68
CA SER A 423 9.04 -3.12 2.93
C SER A 423 8.20 -3.28 4.22
N LEU A 424 8.22 -4.43 4.88
CA LEU A 424 7.39 -4.71 6.08
C LEU A 424 7.67 -3.77 7.25
N HIS A 425 8.90 -3.25 7.33
CA HIS A 425 9.28 -2.24 8.30
C HIS A 425 8.40 -1.00 8.24
N LEU A 426 7.94 -0.59 7.06
CA LEU A 426 7.03 0.56 6.89
C LEU A 426 5.66 0.32 7.51
N THR A 427 5.23 -0.94 7.56
CA THR A 427 3.91 -1.35 8.05
C THR A 427 3.93 -1.56 9.57
N PHE A 428 4.86 -2.38 10.06
CA PHE A 428 4.84 -2.87 11.44
C PHE A 428 5.84 -2.18 12.37
N GLY A 429 6.95 -1.68 11.84
CA GLY A 429 8.06 -1.15 12.62
C GLY A 429 8.05 0.37 12.75
N TYR A 430 8.22 1.06 11.62
CA TYR A 430 8.45 2.50 11.58
C TYR A 430 7.32 3.32 12.20
N PRO A 431 6.01 3.04 12.02
CA PRO A 431 4.97 3.84 12.66
C PRO A 431 5.13 3.91 14.18
N CYS A 432 5.51 2.81 14.83
CA CYS A 432 5.77 2.77 16.28
C CYS A 432 7.01 3.58 16.67
N LEU A 433 8.10 3.46 15.90
CA LEU A 433 9.34 4.19 16.18
C LEU A 433 9.20 5.69 15.88
N MET A 434 8.49 6.06 14.81
CA MET A 434 8.15 7.45 14.48
C MET A 434 7.25 8.04 15.56
N TRP A 435 6.29 7.27 16.08
CA TRP A 435 5.47 7.69 17.22
C TRP A 435 6.31 8.02 18.44
N ILE A 436 7.26 7.15 18.80
CA ILE A 436 8.18 7.38 19.91
C ILE A 436 9.03 8.64 19.67
N ALA A 437 9.63 8.76 18.48
CA ALA A 437 10.52 9.86 18.16
C ALA A 437 9.83 11.23 18.23
N ILE A 438 8.58 11.30 17.73
CA ILE A 438 7.83 12.55 17.61
C ILE A 438 7.05 12.88 18.89
N LYS A 439 6.32 11.93 19.47
CA LYS A 439 5.45 12.17 20.63
C LYS A 439 6.12 11.96 21.98
N ARG A 440 7.22 11.19 22.03
CA ARG A 440 7.94 10.85 23.28
C ARG A 440 7.00 10.42 24.44
N PRO A 441 6.07 9.46 24.20
CA PRO A 441 5.06 9.10 25.20
C PRO A 441 5.72 8.50 26.43
N SER A 442 5.19 8.74 27.63
CA SER A 442 5.69 8.11 28.86
C SER A 442 5.15 6.69 29.04
N ARG A 443 3.82 6.54 28.99
CA ARG A 443 3.12 5.28 29.34
C ARG A 443 3.15 4.21 28.25
N ARG A 444 3.17 4.62 26.97
CA ARG A 444 3.11 3.70 25.81
C ARG A 444 4.46 3.48 25.12
N TRP A 445 5.54 3.95 25.73
CA TRP A 445 6.88 3.89 25.17
C TRP A 445 7.35 2.46 24.92
N TRP A 446 7.40 1.64 25.98
CA TRP A 446 7.88 0.26 25.92
C TRP A 446 7.05 -0.61 24.97
N PHE A 447 5.74 -0.39 24.93
CA PHE A 447 4.85 -1.09 24.02
C PHE A 447 5.19 -0.79 22.56
N ASN A 448 5.33 0.49 22.20
CA ASN A 448 5.71 0.88 20.84
C ASN A 448 7.14 0.48 20.50
N LEU A 449 8.06 0.48 21.47
CA LEU A 449 9.43 0.07 21.23
C LEU A 449 9.46 -1.44 20.94
N GLY A 450 8.77 -2.24 21.77
CA GLY A 450 8.64 -3.68 21.57
C GLY A 450 8.02 -4.03 20.23
N LEU A 451 6.89 -3.41 19.87
CA LEU A 451 6.28 -3.59 18.55
C LEU A 451 7.22 -3.13 17.42
N GLY A 452 7.83 -1.97 17.54
CA GLY A 452 8.75 -1.43 16.55
C GLY A 452 9.93 -2.39 16.26
N CYS A 453 10.59 -2.86 17.33
CA CYS A 453 11.69 -3.81 17.23
C CYS A 453 11.22 -5.19 16.71
N PHE A 454 10.06 -5.68 17.16
CA PHE A 454 9.51 -6.95 16.68
C PHE A 454 9.14 -6.86 15.18
N GLY A 455 8.61 -5.72 14.72
CA GLY A 455 8.34 -5.46 13.31
C GLY A 455 9.63 -5.45 12.48
N ILE A 456 10.72 -4.91 13.04
CA ILE A 456 12.04 -4.96 12.40
C ILE A 456 12.58 -6.38 12.31
N ALA A 457 12.52 -7.13 13.41
CA ALA A 457 12.96 -8.51 13.46
C ALA A 457 12.15 -9.40 12.50
N LEU A 458 10.82 -9.25 12.48
CA LEU A 458 9.93 -10.00 11.60
C LEU A 458 10.28 -9.78 10.13
N SER A 459 10.56 -8.54 9.73
CA SER A 459 10.97 -8.24 8.36
C SER A 459 12.29 -8.93 7.99
N VAL A 460 13.30 -8.91 8.87
CA VAL A 460 14.57 -9.63 8.66
C VAL A 460 14.31 -11.14 8.52
N LEU A 461 13.49 -11.72 9.39
CA LEU A 461 13.14 -13.14 9.33
C LEU A 461 12.39 -13.51 8.04
N VAL A 462 11.48 -12.67 7.58
CA VAL A 462 10.76 -12.88 6.31
C VAL A 462 11.72 -12.78 5.12
N VAL A 463 12.64 -11.82 5.11
CA VAL A 463 13.65 -11.70 4.05
C VAL A 463 14.56 -12.93 4.03
N VAL A 464 15.06 -13.36 5.18
CA VAL A 464 15.89 -14.58 5.31
C VAL A 464 15.10 -15.81 4.85
N GLY A 465 13.85 -15.96 5.27
CA GLY A 465 12.97 -17.04 4.86
C GLY A 465 12.68 -17.04 3.36
N ALA A 466 12.47 -15.87 2.77
CA ALA A 466 12.25 -15.71 1.34
C ALA A 466 13.49 -16.09 0.53
N ILE A 467 14.68 -15.61 0.93
CA ILE A 467 15.96 -15.98 0.31
C ILE A 467 16.18 -17.48 0.43
N TRP A 468 15.98 -18.07 1.61
CA TRP A 468 16.14 -19.50 1.82
C TRP A 468 15.17 -20.30 0.93
N ASN A 469 13.91 -19.88 0.83
CA ASN A 469 12.95 -20.53 -0.06
C ASN A 469 13.37 -20.43 -1.53
N LEU A 470 13.87 -19.27 -1.97
CA LEU A 470 14.42 -19.04 -3.31
C LEU A 470 15.62 -19.93 -3.62
N VAL A 471 16.57 -20.03 -2.69
CA VAL A 471 17.77 -20.88 -2.84
C VAL A 471 17.39 -22.34 -2.99
N CYS A 472 16.41 -22.82 -2.21
CA CYS A 472 16.02 -24.23 -2.24
C CYS A 472 15.07 -24.61 -3.37
N ARG A 473 14.14 -23.72 -3.77
CA ARG A 473 13.18 -24.01 -4.85
C ARG A 473 13.67 -23.56 -6.23
N GLY A 474 14.71 -22.75 -6.29
CA GLY A 474 15.17 -22.10 -7.50
C GLY A 474 14.32 -20.89 -7.89
N LEU A 475 14.88 -20.04 -8.74
CA LEU A 475 14.18 -18.93 -9.39
C LEU A 475 14.17 -19.18 -10.89
N ASP A 476 12.99 -19.32 -11.48
CA ASP A 476 12.83 -19.26 -12.93
C ASP A 476 12.85 -17.80 -13.37
N ALA A 477 14.06 -17.27 -13.54
CA ALA A 477 14.30 -15.90 -13.96
C ALA A 477 14.07 -15.80 -15.48
N ASN A 478 12.80 -15.81 -15.90
CA ASN A 478 12.37 -15.69 -17.29
C ASN A 478 12.50 -14.24 -17.82
N PHE A 479 13.71 -13.68 -17.72
CA PHE A 479 14.03 -12.32 -18.18
C PHE A 479 13.58 -12.11 -19.62
N PHE A 480 12.86 -11.01 -19.90
CA PHE A 480 12.35 -10.67 -21.23
C PHE A 480 11.37 -11.69 -21.85
N HIS A 481 10.99 -12.74 -21.13
CA HIS A 481 10.08 -13.78 -21.61
C HIS A 481 8.84 -13.92 -20.70
N PRO A 482 7.93 -12.92 -20.69
CA PRO A 482 6.65 -13.05 -20.00
C PRO A 482 5.86 -14.25 -20.52
N ARG A 483 5.37 -15.13 -19.63
CA ARG A 483 4.68 -16.38 -19.98
C ARG A 483 3.17 -16.27 -19.98
#